data_AF-A0A532BB25-F1
#
_entry.id   AF-A0A532BB25-F1
#
_cell.length_a   1.000
_cell.length_b   1.000
_cell.length_c   1.000
_cell.angle_alpha   90.00
_cell.angle_beta   90.00
_cell.angle_gamma   90.00
#
_symmetry.space_group_name_H-M   'P 1'
#
loop_
_entity.id
_entity.type
_entity.pdbx_description
1 polymer ?
#
loop_
_entity_poly.entity_id
_entity_poly.type
_entity_poly.pdbx_seq_one_letter_code
_entity_poly.pdbx_strand_id
1 'polypeptide(L)'
;YRSMLLAADVAPIDALFEALSARGITPVPIFVSSLKDPTSLAFVETALATLKPAAIITATAFASGAEPGFETLFDRAGVPVFQVIVATTRRDLWQNNQRGLAPADLAMHVVLPELDGRILAGAISFKGESETDPALAFRAFANRPEPDRVAQVANRIEAFVRLQRTPRAKRKLAILIPDYPSAPGRTGYAVGLDVPSSVLAMLHDLSEQGYAVEGIPKTPRELLERLERGDNGLALHDYIEFSAELPTAAIAAVEAAWGKADDETGSREAPPSVLPDM
;
A
#
# COMPACT_ATOMS: atom_id res chain seq x y z
N TYR A 1 1.77 -12.43 16.44
CA TYR A 1 2.62 -13.18 17.39
C TYR A 1 1.78 -14.11 18.25
N ARG A 2 2.31 -15.27 18.69
CA ARG A 2 1.66 -16.19 19.64
C ARG A 2 1.28 -15.51 20.96
N SER A 3 2.09 -14.56 21.44
CA SER A 3 1.79 -13.77 22.63
C SER A 3 0.47 -13.00 22.52
N MET A 4 0.14 -12.44 21.34
CA MET A 4 -1.13 -11.75 21.12
C MET A 4 -2.32 -12.70 21.28
N LEU A 5 -2.20 -13.92 20.73
CA LEU A 5 -3.24 -14.94 20.87
C LEU A 5 -3.44 -15.35 22.33
N LEU A 6 -2.35 -15.57 23.07
CA LEU A 6 -2.40 -15.92 24.49
C LEU A 6 -2.98 -14.79 25.36
N ALA A 7 -2.81 -13.54 24.95
CA ALA A 7 -3.35 -12.36 25.61
C ALA A 7 -4.77 -11.98 25.14
N ALA A 8 -5.37 -12.76 24.22
CA ALA A 8 -6.62 -12.42 23.54
C ALA A 8 -6.63 -11.03 22.85
N ASP A 9 -5.45 -10.54 22.44
CA ASP A 9 -5.27 -9.25 21.75
C ASP A 9 -5.19 -9.46 20.23
N VAL A 10 -6.19 -10.14 19.66
CA VAL A 10 -6.22 -10.58 18.25
C VAL A 10 -7.34 -9.95 17.40
N ALA A 11 -8.14 -9.06 17.97
CA ALA A 11 -9.22 -8.37 17.25
C ALA A 11 -8.82 -7.74 15.90
N PRO A 12 -7.60 -7.18 15.71
CA PRO A 12 -7.16 -6.72 14.39
C PRO A 12 -7.00 -7.84 13.36
N ILE A 13 -6.59 -9.03 13.79
CA ILE A 13 -6.43 -10.20 12.94
C ILE A 13 -7.81 -10.72 12.54
N ASP A 14 -8.76 -10.77 13.47
CA ASP A 14 -10.15 -11.17 13.21
C ASP A 14 -10.81 -10.20 12.21
N ALA A 15 -10.65 -8.88 12.41
CA ALA A 15 -11.19 -7.88 11.49
C ALA A 15 -10.62 -8.03 10.06
N LEU A 16 -9.31 -8.29 9.94
CA LEU A 16 -8.68 -8.52 8.65
C LEU A 16 -9.12 -9.86 8.02
N PHE A 17 -9.30 -10.90 8.84
CA PHE A 17 -9.84 -12.19 8.40
C PHE A 17 -11.22 -12.02 7.78
N GLU A 18 -12.13 -11.32 8.46
CA GLU A 18 -13.48 -11.07 7.96
C GLU A 18 -13.46 -10.22 6.68
N ALA A 19 -12.64 -9.16 6.66
CA ALA A 19 -12.51 -8.30 5.48
C ALA A 19 -12.00 -9.05 4.24
N LEU A 20 -11.03 -9.94 4.39
CA LEU A 20 -10.51 -10.78 3.30
C LEU A 20 -11.53 -11.84 2.88
N SER A 21 -12.19 -12.48 3.84
CA SER A 21 -13.23 -13.50 3.59
C SER A 21 -14.39 -12.91 2.78
N ALA A 22 -14.84 -11.70 3.13
CA ALA A 22 -15.87 -10.97 2.38
C ALA A 22 -15.47 -10.66 0.91
N ARG A 23 -14.17 -10.66 0.60
CA ARG A 23 -13.63 -10.49 -0.76
C ARG A 23 -13.35 -11.83 -1.47
N GLY A 24 -13.84 -12.94 -0.92
CA GLY A 24 -13.66 -14.28 -1.47
C GLY A 24 -12.23 -14.82 -1.35
N ILE A 25 -11.42 -14.25 -0.44
CA ILE A 25 -10.08 -14.73 -0.12
C ILE A 25 -10.18 -15.57 1.15
N THR A 26 -9.72 -16.82 1.12
CA THR A 26 -9.69 -17.70 2.31
C THR A 26 -8.45 -17.40 3.16
N PRO A 27 -8.56 -16.71 4.30
CA PRO A 27 -7.41 -16.37 5.12
C PRO A 27 -7.10 -17.54 6.08
N VAL A 28 -5.81 -17.74 6.38
CA VAL A 28 -5.37 -18.77 7.34
C VAL A 28 -4.44 -18.11 8.36
N PRO A 29 -4.97 -17.62 9.50
CA PRO A 29 -4.14 -16.99 10.53
C PRO A 29 -3.20 -18.01 11.18
N ILE A 30 -1.89 -17.71 11.17
CA ILE A 30 -0.85 -18.53 11.80
C ILE A 30 -0.14 -17.71 12.87
N PHE A 31 -0.12 -18.23 14.10
CA PHE A 31 0.50 -17.58 15.25
C PHE A 31 1.78 -18.30 15.68
N VAL A 32 2.92 -17.62 15.55
CA VAL A 32 4.23 -18.12 15.97
C VAL A 32 4.88 -17.22 17.03
N SER A 33 5.81 -17.78 17.79
CA SER A 33 6.58 -17.03 18.78
C SER A 33 7.61 -16.11 18.11
N SER A 34 8.36 -16.64 17.14
CA SER A 34 9.38 -15.91 16.38
C SER A 34 9.69 -16.68 15.09
N LEU A 35 9.94 -15.98 13.97
CA LEU A 35 10.43 -16.63 12.75
C LEU A 35 11.94 -16.95 12.81
N LYS A 36 12.63 -16.52 13.86
CA LYS A 36 14.03 -16.90 14.15
C LYS A 36 14.14 -18.19 14.96
N ASP A 37 13.03 -18.66 15.53
CA ASP A 37 12.98 -19.95 16.22
C ASP A 37 12.84 -21.08 15.19
N PRO A 38 13.77 -22.06 15.12
CA PRO A 38 13.75 -23.11 14.10
C PRO A 38 12.45 -23.94 14.09
N THR A 39 11.84 -24.16 15.25
CA THR A 39 10.58 -24.93 15.36
C THR A 39 9.43 -24.16 14.75
N SER A 40 9.30 -22.88 15.09
CA SER A 40 8.31 -21.97 14.51
C SER A 40 8.49 -21.81 13.00
N LEU A 41 9.74 -21.70 12.53
CA LEU A 41 10.06 -21.62 11.11
C LEU A 41 9.64 -22.89 10.36
N ALA A 42 10.04 -24.07 10.83
CA ALA A 42 9.69 -25.35 10.22
C ALA A 42 8.17 -25.58 10.16
N PHE A 43 7.45 -25.15 11.20
CA PHE A 43 5.98 -25.18 11.22
C PHE A 43 5.37 -24.32 10.11
N VAL A 44 5.86 -23.08 9.94
CA VAL A 44 5.37 -22.18 8.88
C VAL A 44 5.75 -22.70 7.50
N GLU A 45 6.95 -23.23 7.31
CA GLU A 45 7.38 -23.84 6.03
C GLU A 45 6.48 -25.01 5.64
N THR A 46 6.16 -25.89 6.60
CA THR A 46 5.22 -27.01 6.39
C THR A 46 3.83 -26.50 6.01
N ALA A 47 3.35 -25.44 6.67
CA ALA A 47 2.07 -24.83 6.35
C ALA A 47 2.07 -24.21 4.94
N LEU A 48 3.12 -23.48 4.54
CA LEU A 48 3.22 -22.90 3.20
C LEU A 48 3.29 -23.96 2.11
N ALA A 49 4.05 -25.04 2.32
CA ALA A 49 4.15 -26.15 1.37
C ALA A 49 2.79 -26.85 1.15
N THR A 50 1.97 -26.93 2.20
CA THR A 50 0.64 -27.55 2.18
C THR A 50 -0.41 -26.62 1.59
N LEU A 51 -0.47 -25.37 2.07
CA LEU A 51 -1.52 -24.40 1.73
C LEU A 51 -1.31 -23.74 0.37
N LYS A 52 -0.05 -23.58 -0.06
CA LYS A 52 0.35 -22.91 -1.31
C LYS A 52 -0.37 -21.56 -1.49
N PRO A 53 -0.20 -20.62 -0.56
CA PRO A 53 -0.99 -19.39 -0.54
C PRO A 53 -0.67 -18.50 -1.75
N ALA A 54 -1.63 -17.67 -2.18
CA ALA A 54 -1.39 -16.66 -3.23
C ALA A 54 -0.60 -15.43 -2.73
N ALA A 55 -0.60 -15.19 -1.42
CA ALA A 55 0.12 -14.11 -0.75
C ALA A 55 0.31 -14.43 0.73
N ILE A 56 1.32 -13.82 1.36
CA ILE A 56 1.56 -13.89 2.80
C ILE A 56 1.29 -12.52 3.40
N ILE A 57 0.61 -12.45 4.54
CA ILE A 57 0.38 -11.21 5.28
C ILE A 57 1.04 -11.35 6.65
N THR A 58 2.08 -10.55 6.88
CA THR A 58 2.85 -10.55 8.11
C THR A 58 2.37 -9.46 9.06
N ALA A 59 2.07 -9.85 10.30
CA ALA A 59 1.80 -8.94 11.41
C ALA A 59 2.94 -8.95 12.45
N THR A 60 4.07 -9.57 12.13
CA THR A 60 5.27 -9.66 12.97
C THR A 60 6.22 -8.51 12.66
N ALA A 61 6.50 -7.67 13.65
CA ALA A 61 7.23 -6.40 13.55
C ALA A 61 8.76 -6.50 13.57
N PHE A 62 9.34 -7.61 13.10
CA PHE A 62 10.79 -7.79 13.03
C PHE A 62 11.18 -8.42 11.71
N ALA A 63 12.41 -8.12 11.27
CA ALA A 63 13.04 -8.80 10.15
C ALA A 63 13.28 -10.28 10.49
N SER A 64 13.04 -11.14 9.50
CA SER A 64 13.36 -12.56 9.54
C SER A 64 14.78 -12.80 9.02
N GLY A 65 15.28 -11.96 8.11
CA GLY A 65 16.68 -11.93 7.70
C GLY A 65 17.54 -11.25 8.77
N ALA A 66 18.56 -11.96 9.27
CA ALA A 66 19.50 -11.37 10.22
C ALA A 66 20.69 -10.68 9.52
N GLU A 67 21.04 -11.08 8.29
CA GLU A 67 22.23 -10.62 7.58
C GLU A 67 22.00 -10.56 6.06
N PRO A 68 22.66 -9.63 5.34
CA PRO A 68 22.64 -9.57 3.88
C PRO A 68 23.10 -10.89 3.25
N GLY A 69 22.37 -11.38 2.24
CA GLY A 69 22.72 -12.60 1.50
C GLY A 69 22.14 -13.89 2.07
N PHE A 70 21.39 -13.84 3.18
CA PHE A 70 20.65 -15.01 3.68
C PHE A 70 19.25 -15.07 3.08
N GLU A 71 18.91 -16.20 2.44
CA GLU A 71 17.58 -16.42 1.89
C GLU A 71 16.57 -16.67 3.03
N THR A 72 15.58 -15.79 3.15
CA THR A 72 14.51 -15.90 4.13
C THR A 72 13.44 -16.89 3.68
N LEU A 73 12.54 -17.25 4.60
CA LEU A 73 11.29 -17.94 4.29
C LEU A 73 10.53 -17.26 3.14
N PHE A 74 10.54 -15.93 3.13
CA PHE A 74 9.74 -15.12 2.22
C PHE A 74 10.28 -15.19 0.78
N ASP A 75 11.60 -15.22 0.63
CA ASP A 75 12.26 -15.40 -0.67
C ASP A 75 11.90 -16.76 -1.28
N ARG A 76 11.96 -17.83 -0.47
CA ARG A 76 11.59 -19.19 -0.89
C ARG A 76 10.11 -19.37 -1.22
N ALA A 77 9.23 -18.57 -0.60
CA ALA A 77 7.79 -18.70 -0.78
C ALA A 77 7.34 -18.33 -2.21
N GLY A 78 8.08 -17.44 -2.90
CA GLY A 78 7.81 -17.06 -4.29
C GLY A 78 6.47 -16.32 -4.49
N VAL A 79 5.92 -15.73 -3.43
CA VAL A 79 4.63 -15.00 -3.45
C VAL A 79 4.77 -13.64 -2.77
N PRO A 80 3.91 -12.66 -3.09
CA PRO A 80 3.96 -11.36 -2.44
C PRO A 80 3.80 -11.48 -0.93
N VAL A 81 4.69 -10.81 -0.20
CA VAL A 81 4.68 -10.75 1.25
C VAL A 81 4.34 -9.34 1.68
N PHE A 82 3.19 -9.19 2.34
CA PHE A 82 2.70 -7.92 2.87
C PHE A 82 3.09 -7.75 4.33
N GLN A 83 3.31 -6.51 4.74
CA GLN A 83 3.46 -6.13 6.15
C GLN A 83 2.25 -5.28 6.56
N VAL A 84 1.53 -5.73 7.59
CA VAL A 84 0.50 -4.94 8.26
C VAL A 84 1.01 -4.42 9.60
N ILE A 85 0.55 -3.24 9.99
CA ILE A 85 0.96 -2.59 11.24
C ILE A 85 -0.12 -2.80 12.29
N VAL A 86 0.23 -3.55 13.33
CA VAL A 86 -0.53 -3.62 14.59
C VAL A 86 0.16 -2.63 15.53
N ALA A 87 -0.22 -1.36 15.44
CA ALA A 87 0.55 -0.26 16.03
C ALA A 87 0.48 -0.25 17.56
N THR A 88 1.62 0.00 18.20
CA THR A 88 1.67 0.30 19.64
C THR A 88 1.26 1.74 19.93
N THR A 89 1.29 2.61 18.92
CA THR A 89 0.79 3.99 18.96
C THR A 89 -0.69 4.03 19.34
N ARG A 90 -1.06 4.98 20.21
CA ARG A 90 -2.47 5.20 20.57
C ARG A 90 -3.26 5.80 19.42
N ARG A 91 -4.53 5.43 19.29
CA ARG A 91 -5.42 5.93 18.22
C ARG A 91 -5.52 7.46 18.18
N ASP A 92 -5.70 8.09 19.34
CA ASP A 92 -5.82 9.55 19.45
C ASP A 92 -4.54 10.29 19.07
N LEU A 93 -3.38 9.73 19.43
CA LEU A 93 -2.09 10.28 19.01
C LEU A 93 -1.88 10.13 17.50
N TRP A 94 -2.22 8.98 16.92
CA TRP A 94 -2.13 8.78 15.47
C TRP A 94 -3.04 9.75 14.70
N GLN A 95 -4.30 9.91 15.14
CA GLN A 95 -5.28 10.75 14.46
C GLN A 95 -4.91 12.24 14.48
N ASN A 96 -4.29 12.73 15.55
CA ASN A 96 -3.99 14.15 15.74
C ASN A 96 -2.54 14.53 15.37
N ASN A 97 -1.69 13.57 15.02
CA ASN A 97 -0.29 13.80 14.70
C ASN A 97 -0.03 13.63 13.20
N GLN A 98 0.45 14.68 12.54
CA GLN A 98 0.80 14.63 11.12
C GLN A 98 1.91 13.61 10.80
N ARG A 99 2.75 13.26 11.77
CA ARG A 99 3.78 12.20 11.61
C ARG A 99 3.18 10.79 11.60
N GLY A 100 1.92 10.63 12.01
CA GLY A 100 1.25 9.34 12.10
C GLY A 100 1.80 8.47 13.23
N LEU A 101 2.59 7.46 12.86
CA LEU A 101 3.09 6.44 13.80
C LEU A 101 4.25 6.95 14.66
N ALA A 102 4.37 6.39 15.87
CA ALA A 102 5.54 6.63 16.72
C ALA A 102 6.83 6.08 16.07
N PRO A 103 8.01 6.66 16.37
CA PRO A 103 9.28 6.22 15.80
C PRO A 103 9.58 4.73 16.00
N ALA A 104 9.18 4.15 17.14
CA ALA A 104 9.35 2.73 17.41
C ALA A 104 8.50 1.85 16.46
N ASP A 105 7.24 2.23 16.20
CA ASP A 105 6.39 1.52 15.26
C ASP A 105 6.92 1.62 13.82
N LEU A 106 7.45 2.79 13.42
CA LEU A 106 8.09 2.95 12.12
C LEU A 106 9.31 2.04 11.96
N ALA A 107 10.19 2.00 12.96
CA ALA A 107 11.35 1.13 12.92
C ALA A 107 10.96 -0.36 12.82
N MET A 108 10.02 -0.80 13.67
CA MET A 108 9.64 -2.21 13.78
C MET A 108 8.76 -2.69 12.63
N HIS A 109 7.81 -1.88 12.17
CA HIS A 109 6.81 -2.30 11.19
C HIS A 109 7.04 -1.79 9.77
N VAL A 110 7.97 -0.86 9.55
CA VAL A 110 8.29 -0.33 8.22
C VAL A 110 9.73 -0.63 7.86
N VAL A 111 10.69 -0.02 8.56
CA VAL A 111 12.11 -0.08 8.17
C VAL A 111 12.66 -1.51 8.19
N LEU A 112 12.48 -2.25 9.30
CA LEU A 112 13.01 -3.61 9.39
C LEU A 112 12.33 -4.58 8.39
N PRO A 113 10.99 -4.58 8.22
CA PRO A 113 10.32 -5.38 7.20
C PRO A 113 10.69 -5.02 5.75
N GLU A 114 11.01 -3.75 5.45
CA GLU A 114 11.45 -3.33 4.12
C GLU A 114 12.81 -3.95 3.74
N LEU A 115 13.69 -4.18 4.72
CA LEU A 115 14.94 -4.92 4.49
C LEU A 115 14.71 -6.39 4.09
N ASP A 116 13.59 -6.97 4.48
CA ASP A 116 13.14 -8.31 4.05
C ASP A 116 12.36 -8.26 2.71
N GLY A 117 12.27 -7.11 2.05
CA GLY A 117 11.52 -6.94 0.80
C GLY A 117 9.99 -7.00 0.95
N ARG A 118 9.46 -6.87 2.19
CA ARG A 118 8.02 -6.92 2.43
C ARG A 118 7.33 -5.65 1.93
N ILE A 119 6.18 -5.82 1.29
CA ILE A 119 5.36 -4.72 0.79
C ILE A 119 4.53 -4.16 1.94
N LEU A 120 4.74 -2.90 2.31
CA LEU A 120 3.90 -2.26 3.31
C LEU A 120 2.45 -2.17 2.83
N ALA A 121 1.53 -2.81 3.55
CA ALA A 121 0.11 -2.76 3.25
C ALA A 121 -0.61 -1.61 3.97
N GLY A 122 -0.18 -1.30 5.20
CA GLY A 122 -0.73 -0.23 6.02
C GLY A 122 -0.99 -0.67 7.47
N ALA A 123 -1.39 0.29 8.30
CA ALA A 123 -1.85 -0.01 9.65
C ALA A 123 -3.24 -0.63 9.64
N ILE A 124 -3.51 -1.53 10.58
CA ILE A 124 -4.83 -2.15 10.73
C ILE A 124 -5.41 -1.94 12.13
N SER A 125 -4.59 -1.49 13.09
CA SER A 125 -5.01 -1.22 14.45
C SER A 125 -4.10 -0.25 15.17
N PHE A 126 -4.66 0.35 16.22
CA PHE A 126 -3.95 1.22 17.16
C PHE A 126 -4.27 0.81 18.59
N LYS A 127 -3.42 1.21 19.54
CA LYS A 127 -3.69 1.00 20.96
C LYS A 127 -4.86 1.88 21.41
N GLY A 128 -5.82 1.27 22.09
CA GLY A 128 -6.96 1.93 22.66
C GLY A 128 -7.48 1.19 23.88
N GLU A 129 -8.31 1.89 24.65
CA GLU A 129 -8.98 1.31 25.79
C GLU A 129 -9.99 0.24 25.36
N SER A 130 -10.04 -0.84 26.12
CA SER A 130 -11.13 -1.83 26.06
C SER A 130 -12.39 -1.31 26.76
N GLU A 131 -13.51 -1.97 26.51
CA GLU A 131 -14.66 -1.86 27.41
C GLU A 131 -14.25 -2.36 28.80
N THR A 132 -14.82 -1.76 29.84
CA THR A 132 -14.55 -2.18 31.21
C THR A 132 -15.08 -3.59 31.41
N ASP A 133 -14.21 -4.52 31.83
CA ASP A 133 -14.64 -5.85 32.21
C ASP A 133 -15.43 -5.74 33.53
N PRO A 134 -16.72 -6.12 33.56
CA PRO A 134 -17.57 -5.95 34.73
C PRO A 134 -17.18 -6.89 35.89
N ALA A 135 -16.54 -8.02 35.61
CA ALA A 135 -16.09 -8.97 36.63
C ALA A 135 -14.76 -8.52 37.26
N LEU A 136 -13.88 -7.89 36.47
CA LEU A 136 -12.56 -7.44 36.93
C LEU A 136 -12.55 -5.96 37.39
N ALA A 137 -13.60 -5.20 37.07
CA ALA A 137 -13.64 -3.74 37.20
C ALA A 137 -12.39 -3.05 36.60
N PHE A 138 -11.83 -3.66 35.55
CA PHE A 138 -10.56 -3.29 34.95
C PHE A 138 -10.75 -2.93 33.48
N ARG A 139 -9.99 -1.94 33.02
CA ARG A 139 -9.96 -1.50 31.64
C ARG A 139 -8.59 -1.79 31.05
N ALA A 140 -8.51 -2.85 30.24
CA ALA A 140 -7.30 -3.21 29.53
C ALA A 140 -6.99 -2.25 28.39
N PHE A 141 -5.72 -2.12 28.04
CA PHE A 141 -5.27 -1.45 26.82
C PHE A 141 -4.93 -2.50 25.77
N ALA A 142 -5.66 -2.49 24.66
CA ALA A 142 -5.58 -3.53 23.63
C ALA A 142 -5.45 -2.89 22.23
N ASN A 143 -5.09 -3.70 21.23
CA ASN A 143 -5.13 -3.28 19.85
C ASN A 143 -6.57 -3.29 19.34
N ARG A 144 -7.04 -2.12 18.91
CA ARG A 144 -8.38 -1.95 18.35
C ARG A 144 -8.28 -1.81 16.83
N PRO A 145 -8.98 -2.65 16.05
CA PRO A 145 -8.98 -2.52 14.61
C PRO A 145 -9.49 -1.13 14.20
N GLU A 146 -8.87 -0.55 13.18
CA GLU A 146 -9.36 0.67 12.54
C GLU A 146 -10.03 0.27 11.21
N PRO A 147 -11.38 0.26 11.13
CA PRO A 147 -12.10 -0.43 10.06
C PRO A 147 -11.79 0.05 8.64
N ASP A 148 -11.64 1.36 8.44
CA ASP A 148 -11.33 1.94 7.13
C ASP A 148 -9.92 1.54 6.66
N ARG A 149 -8.96 1.43 7.60
CA ARG A 149 -7.60 0.97 7.32
C ARG A 149 -7.55 -0.53 7.04
N VAL A 150 -8.32 -1.34 7.77
CA VAL A 150 -8.49 -2.77 7.49
C VAL A 150 -9.05 -2.97 6.07
N ALA A 151 -10.08 -2.20 5.70
CA ALA A 151 -10.66 -2.25 4.36
C ALA A 151 -9.66 -1.83 3.27
N GLN A 152 -8.86 -0.78 3.51
CA GLN A 152 -7.80 -0.35 2.61
C GLN A 152 -6.76 -1.46 2.37
N VAL A 153 -6.30 -2.10 3.44
CA VAL A 153 -5.35 -3.22 3.38
C VAL A 153 -5.95 -4.39 2.61
N ALA A 154 -7.18 -4.78 2.92
CA ALA A 154 -7.87 -5.89 2.24
C ALA A 154 -8.06 -5.61 0.74
N ASN A 155 -8.45 -4.39 0.35
CA ASN A 155 -8.56 -3.96 -1.06
C ASN A 155 -7.21 -4.05 -1.79
N ARG A 156 -6.12 -3.63 -1.14
CA ARG A 156 -4.76 -3.73 -1.71
C ARG A 156 -4.39 -5.18 -1.98
N ILE A 157 -4.58 -6.07 -1.00
CA ILE A 157 -4.25 -7.49 -1.12
C ILE A 157 -5.10 -8.14 -2.23
N GLU A 158 -6.40 -7.87 -2.25
CA GLU A 158 -7.31 -8.34 -3.31
C GLU A 158 -6.85 -7.90 -4.70
N ALA A 159 -6.44 -6.64 -4.86
CA ALA A 159 -5.94 -6.13 -6.14
C ALA A 159 -4.69 -6.90 -6.61
N PHE A 160 -3.76 -7.25 -5.70
CA PHE A 160 -2.59 -8.06 -6.03
C PHE A 160 -2.95 -9.50 -6.42
N VAL A 161 -3.85 -10.15 -5.66
CA VAL A 161 -4.33 -11.50 -6.00
C VAL A 161 -5.06 -11.49 -7.35
N ARG A 162 -5.88 -10.47 -7.61
CA ARG A 162 -6.54 -10.28 -8.91
C ARG A 162 -5.52 -10.09 -10.03
N LEU A 163 -4.47 -9.30 -9.81
CA LEU A 163 -3.39 -9.10 -10.78
C LEU A 163 -2.71 -10.42 -11.14
N GLN A 164 -2.36 -11.25 -10.15
CA GLN A 164 -1.77 -12.57 -10.38
C GLN A 164 -2.67 -13.46 -11.26
N ARG A 165 -3.97 -13.48 -10.98
CA ARG A 165 -4.96 -14.31 -11.69
C ARG A 165 -5.35 -13.78 -13.07
N THR A 166 -5.19 -12.48 -13.31
CA THR A 166 -5.56 -11.87 -14.59
C THR A 166 -4.56 -12.27 -15.67
N PRO A 167 -4.98 -12.84 -16.82
CA PRO A 167 -4.09 -13.14 -17.94
C PRO A 167 -3.36 -11.89 -18.42
N ARG A 168 -2.09 -12.01 -18.83
CA ARG A 168 -1.25 -10.85 -19.23
C ARG A 168 -1.91 -9.97 -20.29
N ALA A 169 -2.51 -10.56 -21.31
CA ALA A 169 -3.24 -9.84 -22.36
C ALA A 169 -4.46 -9.03 -21.87
N LYS A 170 -4.98 -9.32 -20.67
CA LYS A 170 -6.11 -8.60 -20.05
C LYS A 170 -5.66 -7.63 -18.95
N ARG A 171 -4.38 -7.60 -18.59
CA ARG A 171 -3.85 -6.69 -17.57
C ARG A 171 -3.73 -5.29 -18.18
N LYS A 172 -4.40 -4.31 -17.57
CA LYS A 172 -4.26 -2.89 -17.91
C LYS A 172 -3.18 -2.28 -17.03
N LEU A 173 -2.11 -1.77 -17.64
CA LEU A 173 -0.98 -1.16 -16.95
C LEU A 173 -0.96 0.34 -17.27
N ALA A 174 -0.65 1.15 -16.27
CA ALA A 174 -0.40 2.58 -16.43
C ALA A 174 1.07 2.86 -16.10
N ILE A 175 1.77 3.55 -17.00
CA ILE A 175 3.13 4.05 -16.77
C ILE A 175 3.00 5.55 -16.55
N LEU A 176 3.28 6.01 -15.33
CA LEU A 176 3.23 7.42 -14.97
C LEU A 176 4.61 8.04 -15.14
N ILE A 177 4.69 9.13 -15.89
CA ILE A 177 5.91 9.88 -16.15
C ILE A 177 5.79 11.21 -15.42
N PRO A 178 6.74 11.56 -14.52
CA PRO A 178 6.72 12.86 -13.85
C PRO A 178 6.94 13.97 -14.88
N ASP A 179 6.16 15.05 -14.78
CA ASP A 179 6.34 16.24 -15.60
C ASP A 179 6.42 17.48 -14.72
N TYR A 180 7.22 18.44 -15.17
CA TYR A 180 7.46 19.70 -14.47
C TYR A 180 7.21 20.85 -15.45
N PRO A 181 5.94 21.25 -15.65
CA PRO A 181 5.58 22.24 -16.68
C PRO A 181 6.30 23.59 -16.52
N SER A 182 6.62 23.97 -15.27
CA SER A 182 7.35 25.20 -14.95
C SER A 182 8.86 25.13 -15.26
N ALA A 183 9.37 23.97 -15.73
CA ALA A 183 10.77 23.75 -16.05
C ALA A 183 10.91 23.05 -17.42
N PRO A 184 10.95 23.82 -18.52
CA PRO A 184 11.06 23.28 -19.87
C PRO A 184 12.22 22.28 -20.02
N GLY A 185 11.96 21.16 -20.71
CA GLY A 185 12.93 20.09 -20.90
C GLY A 185 13.06 19.10 -19.73
N ARG A 186 12.20 19.19 -18.71
CA ARG A 186 12.14 18.23 -17.58
C ARG A 186 10.99 17.22 -17.65
N THR A 187 10.31 17.10 -18.78
CA THR A 187 9.32 16.03 -18.98
C THR A 187 9.99 14.67 -18.89
N GLY A 188 9.52 13.83 -17.98
CA GLY A 188 10.16 12.56 -17.65
C GLY A 188 11.50 12.71 -16.96
N TYR A 189 11.77 13.81 -16.25
CA TYR A 189 13.01 13.95 -15.50
C TYR A 189 13.03 12.98 -14.30
N ALA A 190 13.93 11.99 -14.38
CA ALA A 190 14.31 11.13 -13.26
C ALA A 190 15.84 11.07 -13.18
N VAL A 191 16.40 11.27 -11.99
CA VAL A 191 17.85 11.39 -11.79
C VAL A 191 18.54 10.09 -12.22
N GLY A 192 19.46 10.20 -13.18
CA GLY A 192 20.27 9.07 -13.66
C GLY A 192 19.55 8.10 -14.60
N LEU A 193 18.33 8.42 -15.07
CA LEU A 193 17.55 7.55 -15.94
C LEU A 193 17.09 8.28 -17.21
N ASP A 194 17.32 7.67 -18.37
CA ASP A 194 16.66 8.08 -19.62
C ASP A 194 15.24 7.50 -19.62
N VAL A 195 14.28 8.26 -19.06
CA VAL A 195 12.89 7.81 -18.88
C VAL A 195 12.21 7.50 -20.21
N PRO A 196 12.23 8.38 -21.23
CA PRO A 196 11.60 8.06 -22.51
C PRO A 196 12.14 6.78 -23.16
N SER A 197 13.47 6.59 -23.16
CA SER A 197 14.07 5.36 -23.70
C SER A 197 13.72 4.13 -22.88
N SER A 198 13.67 4.27 -21.55
CA SER A 198 13.30 3.18 -20.63
C SER A 198 11.84 2.79 -20.79
N VAL A 199 10.93 3.75 -21.02
CA VAL A 199 9.52 3.46 -21.31
C VAL A 199 9.37 2.69 -22.62
N LEU A 200 10.10 3.07 -23.68
CA LEU A 200 10.07 2.30 -24.92
C LEU A 200 10.56 0.86 -24.73
N ALA A 201 11.67 0.67 -24.01
CA ALA A 201 12.16 -0.66 -23.67
C ALA A 201 11.10 -1.48 -22.90
N MET A 202 10.48 -0.88 -21.87
CA MET A 202 9.40 -1.53 -21.13
C MET A 202 8.20 -1.90 -22.01
N LEU A 203 7.80 -1.04 -22.95
CA LEU A 203 6.69 -1.33 -23.87
C LEU A 203 7.00 -2.52 -24.79
N HIS A 204 8.24 -2.62 -25.28
CA HIS A 204 8.69 -3.77 -26.06
C HIS A 204 8.71 -5.05 -25.21
N ASP A 205 9.32 -5.01 -24.02
CA ASP A 205 9.37 -6.15 -23.10
C ASP A 205 7.95 -6.64 -22.74
N LEU A 206 7.03 -5.73 -22.45
CA LEU A 206 5.63 -6.06 -22.15
C LEU A 206 4.94 -6.73 -23.35
N SER A 207 5.12 -6.22 -24.56
CA SER A 207 4.58 -6.80 -25.78
C SER A 207 5.10 -8.24 -25.99
N GLU A 208 6.41 -8.45 -25.87
CA GLU A 208 7.05 -9.76 -26.01
C GLU A 208 6.58 -10.76 -24.94
N GLN A 209 6.26 -10.28 -23.73
CA GLN A 209 5.72 -11.09 -22.65
C GLN A 209 4.21 -11.38 -22.78
N GLY A 210 3.56 -10.91 -23.85
CA GLY A 210 2.15 -11.19 -24.16
C GLY A 210 1.14 -10.26 -23.48
N TYR A 211 1.56 -9.06 -23.08
CA TYR A 211 0.64 -7.99 -22.70
C TYR A 211 0.05 -7.33 -23.96
N ALA A 212 -1.15 -6.78 -23.85
CA ALA A 212 -1.75 -6.02 -24.93
C ALA A 212 -1.07 -4.64 -25.01
N VAL A 213 -0.13 -4.49 -25.94
CA VAL A 213 0.56 -3.23 -26.23
C VAL A 213 0.43 -2.94 -27.72
N GLU A 214 -0.19 -1.82 -28.06
CA GLU A 214 -0.44 -1.40 -29.43
C GLU A 214 0.26 -0.06 -29.71
N GLY A 215 0.69 0.13 -30.96
CA GLY A 215 1.20 1.42 -31.42
C GLY A 215 2.44 1.95 -30.70
N ILE A 216 3.38 1.08 -30.30
CA ILE A 216 4.64 1.48 -29.64
C ILE A 216 5.34 2.55 -30.49
N PRO A 217 5.67 3.74 -29.93
CA PRO A 217 6.39 4.79 -30.66
C PRO A 217 7.79 4.33 -31.09
N LYS A 218 8.29 4.80 -32.23
CA LYS A 218 9.60 4.37 -32.76
C LYS A 218 10.78 5.06 -32.10
N THR A 219 10.55 6.23 -31.50
CA THR A 219 11.61 7.04 -30.89
C THR A 219 11.15 7.67 -29.57
N PRO A 220 12.10 7.93 -28.64
CA PRO A 220 11.83 8.67 -27.41
C PRO A 220 11.09 9.98 -27.64
N ARG A 221 11.46 10.69 -28.71
CA ARG A 221 10.83 11.94 -29.11
C ARG A 221 9.36 11.73 -29.51
N GLU A 222 9.07 10.71 -30.30
CA GLU A 222 7.70 10.38 -30.70
C GLU A 222 6.81 10.02 -29.49
N LEU A 223 7.37 9.33 -28.49
CA LEU A 223 6.68 9.06 -27.23
C LEU A 223 6.26 10.37 -26.53
N LEU A 224 7.21 11.29 -26.34
CA LEU A 224 6.93 12.57 -25.69
C LEU A 224 5.91 13.41 -26.48
N GLU A 225 6.07 13.50 -27.80
CA GLU A 225 5.13 14.22 -28.67
C GLU A 225 3.70 13.62 -28.65
N ARG A 226 3.53 12.35 -28.31
CA ARG A 226 2.20 11.73 -28.13
C ARG A 226 1.60 12.05 -26.76
N LEU A 227 2.42 12.20 -25.72
CA LEU A 227 1.97 12.57 -24.38
C LEU A 227 1.49 14.02 -24.32
N GLU A 228 2.18 14.93 -25.02
CA GLU A 228 1.80 16.36 -25.10
C GLU A 228 0.46 16.59 -25.82
N ARG A 229 0.07 15.69 -26.73
CA ARG A 229 -1.17 15.78 -27.52
C ARG A 229 -2.38 15.11 -26.85
N GLY A 230 -2.26 14.71 -25.59
CA GLY A 230 -3.33 13.99 -24.90
C GLY A 230 -4.56 14.86 -24.65
N ASP A 231 -5.59 14.72 -25.49
CA ASP A 231 -6.88 15.43 -25.35
C ASP A 231 -7.84 14.77 -24.31
N ASN A 232 -7.38 13.74 -23.60
CA ASN A 232 -8.20 12.97 -22.66
C ASN A 232 -8.19 13.62 -21.27
N GLY A 233 -8.98 14.67 -21.10
CA GLY A 233 -9.31 15.23 -19.80
C GLY A 233 -10.42 14.46 -19.07
N LEU A 234 -10.52 14.65 -17.76
CA LEU A 234 -11.68 14.21 -16.97
C LEU A 234 -12.77 15.28 -17.11
N ALA A 235 -13.98 14.91 -17.53
CA ALA A 235 -15.07 15.88 -17.64
C ALA A 235 -15.45 16.42 -16.24
N LEU A 236 -15.89 17.68 -16.16
CA LEU A 236 -16.20 18.31 -14.88
C LEU A 236 -17.28 17.53 -14.09
N HIS A 237 -18.30 17.02 -14.78
CA HIS A 237 -19.33 16.21 -14.16
C HIS A 237 -18.76 14.97 -13.48
N ASP A 238 -17.91 14.22 -14.18
CA ASP A 238 -17.25 13.02 -13.67
C ASP A 238 -16.31 13.37 -12.50
N TYR A 239 -15.59 14.49 -12.59
CA TYR A 239 -14.75 14.98 -11.49
C TYR A 239 -15.57 15.27 -10.22
N ILE A 240 -16.72 15.94 -10.35
CA ILE A 240 -17.60 16.26 -9.23
C ILE A 240 -18.18 14.97 -8.63
N GLU A 241 -18.60 14.02 -9.47
CA GLU A 241 -19.11 12.72 -9.03
C GLU A 241 -18.04 11.96 -8.23
N PHE A 242 -16.82 11.83 -8.75
CA PHE A 242 -15.73 11.16 -8.04
C PHE A 242 -15.32 11.88 -6.75
N SER A 243 -15.38 13.21 -6.74
CA SER A 243 -15.04 14.01 -5.56
C SER A 243 -16.03 13.79 -4.41
N ALA A 244 -17.28 13.42 -4.70
CA ALA A 244 -18.29 13.13 -3.67
C ALA A 244 -17.98 11.86 -2.86
N GLU A 245 -17.15 10.94 -3.39
CA GLU A 245 -16.73 9.72 -2.69
C GLU A 245 -15.53 9.95 -1.74
N LEU A 246 -14.88 11.12 -1.83
CA LEU A 246 -13.70 11.45 -1.06
C LEU A 246 -14.05 12.06 0.31
N PRO A 247 -13.15 11.98 1.31
CA PRO A 247 -13.36 12.62 2.60
C PRO A 247 -13.60 14.13 2.47
N THR A 248 -14.67 14.64 3.09
CA THR A 248 -15.06 16.06 3.01
C THR A 248 -13.93 17.01 3.40
N ALA A 249 -13.11 16.65 4.38
CA ALA A 249 -11.96 17.45 4.79
C ALA A 249 -10.87 17.54 3.69
N ALA A 250 -10.68 16.50 2.90
CA ALA A 250 -9.73 16.50 1.79
C ALA A 250 -10.23 17.39 0.65
N ILE A 251 -11.51 17.29 0.29
CA ILE A 251 -12.13 18.17 -0.72
C ILE A 251 -12.07 19.62 -0.28
N ALA A 252 -12.43 19.92 0.98
CA ALA A 252 -12.35 21.28 1.51
C ALA A 252 -10.93 21.85 1.48
N ALA A 253 -9.90 21.03 1.75
CA ALA A 253 -8.50 21.46 1.64
C ALA A 253 -8.09 21.76 0.19
N VAL A 254 -8.55 20.94 -0.77
CA VAL A 254 -8.34 21.20 -2.20
C VAL A 254 -9.05 22.49 -2.62
N GLU A 255 -10.33 22.67 -2.28
CA GLU A 255 -11.09 23.87 -2.62
C GLU A 255 -10.51 25.14 -1.97
N ALA A 256 -9.99 25.04 -0.75
CA ALA A 256 -9.33 26.17 -0.09
C ALA A 256 -8.03 26.59 -0.78
N ALA A 257 -7.28 25.62 -1.33
CA ALA A 257 -6.02 25.89 -2.03
C ALA A 257 -6.22 26.32 -3.49
N TRP A 258 -7.23 25.77 -4.17
CA TRP A 258 -7.36 25.84 -5.64
C TRP A 258 -8.68 26.48 -6.13
N GLY A 259 -9.59 26.80 -5.21
CA GLY A 259 -10.95 27.23 -5.52
C GLY A 259 -11.88 26.06 -5.81
N LYS A 260 -13.17 26.37 -6.01
CA LYS A 260 -14.16 25.36 -6.44
C LYS A 260 -13.93 24.99 -7.90
N ALA A 261 -14.38 23.80 -8.27
CA ALA A 261 -14.47 23.40 -9.66
C ALA A 261 -15.75 24.00 -10.26
N ASP A 262 -15.62 25.15 -10.92
CA ASP A 262 -16.69 25.97 -11.46
C ASP A 262 -16.55 26.16 -12.98
N ASP A 263 -17.05 25.20 -13.76
CA ASP A 263 -17.12 25.16 -15.25
C ASP A 263 -15.81 25.38 -16.05
N GLU A 264 -14.72 25.86 -15.42
CA GLU A 264 -13.42 26.12 -16.02
C GLU A 264 -12.36 25.18 -15.44
N THR A 265 -12.21 24.00 -16.05
CA THR A 265 -11.07 23.11 -15.82
C THR A 265 -9.90 23.56 -16.70
N GLY A 266 -9.11 24.52 -16.21
CA GLY A 266 -7.88 25.00 -16.85
C GLY A 266 -6.68 24.93 -15.92
N SER A 267 -5.48 25.11 -16.45
CA SER A 267 -4.27 25.26 -15.63
C SER A 267 -4.39 26.52 -14.76
N ARG A 268 -4.62 26.34 -13.45
CA ARG A 268 -4.55 27.42 -12.46
C ARG A 268 -3.16 27.41 -11.84
N GLU A 269 -2.42 28.51 -11.96
CA GLU A 269 -1.18 28.67 -11.20
C GLU A 269 -1.53 28.74 -9.71
N ALA A 270 -0.92 27.85 -8.92
CA ALA A 270 -1.00 27.95 -7.47
C ALA A 270 -0.37 29.29 -7.05
N PRO A 271 -0.95 30.04 -6.09
CA PRO A 271 -0.12 30.94 -5.32
C PRO A 271 1.03 30.12 -4.71
N PRO A 272 2.28 30.62 -4.73
CA PRO A 272 3.41 29.88 -4.19
C PRO A 272 3.07 29.40 -2.80
N SER A 273 3.13 28.08 -2.62
CA SER A 273 2.84 27.40 -1.35
C SER A 273 3.69 28.06 -0.26
N VAL A 274 3.05 28.90 0.56
CA VAL A 274 3.57 29.20 1.88
C VAL A 274 3.30 27.94 2.67
N LEU A 275 4.22 26.97 2.57
CA LEU A 275 4.31 25.98 3.65
C LEU A 275 4.42 26.82 4.93
N PRO A 276 3.51 26.65 5.90
CA PRO A 276 3.70 27.31 7.19
C PRO A 276 5.10 26.89 7.68
N ASP A 277 5.91 27.89 8.05
CA ASP A 277 7.27 27.69 8.50
C ASP A 277 7.34 26.47 9.43
N MET A 278 8.11 25.44 9.02
CA MET A 278 8.44 24.29 9.87
C MET A 278 9.40 24.70 10.98
#